data_AF-A0A6L3AZ61-F1
#
_entry.id   AF-A0A6L3AZ61-F1
#
_cell.length_a   1.000
_cell.length_b   1.000
_cell.length_c   1.000
_cell.angle_alpha   90.00
_cell.angle_beta   90.00
_cell.angle_gamma   90.00
#
_symmetry.space_group_name_H-M   'P 1'
#
loop_
_entity.id
_entity.type
_entity.pdbx_description
1 polymer ?
#
loop_
_entity_poly.entity_id
_entity_poly.type
_entity_poly.pdbx_seq_one_letter_code
_entity_poly.pdbx_strand_id
1 'polypeptide(L)'
;MTILESGLYDIARLFLLPVLLLILASLAYSLTALGAFAVEAWQRRRGVHRSPLIAHRHRTGCGSDDLELWIMKRLEWLRVVARSAPMLGLVATMIPMGPALLALTRNDAQGIGENLTVAFSAVILALVAASIAFFILTFRRRWLLEDLRAVERSLADAGGAG
;
A
#
# COMPACT_ATOMS: atom_id res chain seq x y z
N MET A 1 -33.01 22.22 -6.24
CA MET A 1 -31.66 22.09 -5.67
C MET A 1 -30.97 23.41 -5.89
N THR A 2 -30.40 23.99 -4.85
CA THR A 2 -29.70 25.28 -4.95
C THR A 2 -28.46 25.14 -5.86
N ILE A 3 -28.04 26.20 -6.54
CA ILE A 3 -26.87 26.15 -7.46
C ILE A 3 -25.61 25.61 -6.76
N LEU A 4 -25.50 25.85 -5.44
CA LEU A 4 -24.42 25.32 -4.60
C LEU A 4 -24.50 23.79 -4.43
N GLU A 5 -25.68 23.21 -4.25
CA GLU A 5 -25.87 21.76 -4.10
C GLU A 5 -25.47 21.00 -5.37
N SER A 6 -25.90 21.48 -6.55
CA SER A 6 -25.52 20.88 -7.83
C SER A 6 -24.02 21.03 -8.11
N GLY A 7 -23.44 22.19 -7.81
CA GLY A 7 -22.01 22.43 -7.99
C GLY A 7 -21.15 21.52 -7.12
N LEU A 8 -21.51 21.33 -5.85
CA LEU A 8 -20.77 20.44 -4.95
C LEU A 8 -20.83 18.98 -5.39
N TYR A 9 -21.99 18.53 -5.87
CA TYR A 9 -22.17 17.16 -6.37
C TYR A 9 -21.29 16.87 -7.60
N ASP A 10 -21.28 17.77 -8.59
CA ASP A 10 -20.48 17.60 -9.81
C ASP A 10 -18.98 17.59 -9.50
N ILE A 11 -18.55 18.45 -8.56
CA ILE A 11 -17.16 18.46 -8.09
C ILE A 11 -16.81 17.12 -7.43
N ALA A 12 -17.62 16.64 -6.47
CA ALA A 12 -17.36 15.36 -5.79
C ALA A 12 -17.31 14.18 -6.77
N ARG A 13 -18.17 14.18 -7.79
CA ARG A 13 -18.19 13.16 -8.85
C ARG A 13 -16.91 13.17 -9.69
N LEU A 14 -16.34 14.34 -9.92
CA LEU A 14 -15.06 14.49 -10.63
C LEU A 14 -13.91 13.81 -9.87
N PHE A 15 -13.98 13.77 -8.53
CA PHE A 15 -13.02 13.05 -7.69
C PHE A 15 -13.20 11.53 -7.65
N LEU A 16 -14.31 10.98 -8.15
CA LEU A 16 -14.52 9.52 -8.15
C LEU A 16 -13.52 8.80 -9.07
N LEU A 17 -13.31 9.31 -10.27
CA LEU A 17 -12.35 8.77 -11.23
C LEU A 17 -10.92 8.69 -10.68
N PRO A 18 -10.32 9.78 -10.15
CA PRO A 18 -8.97 9.70 -9.59
C PRO A 18 -8.91 8.78 -8.38
N VAL A 19 -9.95 8.71 -7.53
CA VAL A 19 -9.99 7.76 -6.41
C VAL A 19 -9.95 6.32 -6.92
N LEU A 20 -10.77 5.98 -7.93
CA LEU A 20 -10.78 4.63 -8.51
C LEU A 20 -9.43 4.28 -9.15
N LEU A 21 -8.81 5.22 -9.87
CA LEU A 21 -7.47 5.04 -10.44
C LEU A 21 -6.41 4.81 -9.36
N LEU A 22 -6.48 5.54 -8.25
CA LEU A 22 -5.56 5.35 -7.11
C LEU A 22 -5.78 4.00 -6.42
N ILE A 23 -7.02 3.50 -6.32
CA ILE A 23 -7.32 2.15 -5.82
C ILE A 23 -6.70 1.10 -6.76
N LEU A 24 -6.90 1.22 -8.07
CA LEU A 24 -6.32 0.31 -9.06
C LEU A 24 -4.79 0.34 -9.05
N ALA A 25 -4.19 1.53 -8.95
CA ALA A 25 -2.75 1.69 -8.83
C ALA A 25 -2.20 1.05 -7.54
N SER A 26 -2.91 1.24 -6.41
CA SER A 26 -2.57 0.63 -5.13
C SER A 26 -2.64 -0.90 -5.19
N LEU A 27 -3.66 -1.44 -5.87
CA LEU A 27 -3.81 -2.87 -6.09
C LEU A 27 -2.67 -3.42 -6.96
N ALA A 28 -2.40 -2.80 -8.10
CA ALA A 28 -1.30 -3.20 -8.98
C ALA A 28 0.06 -3.16 -8.27
N TYR A 29 0.31 -2.11 -7.48
CA TYR A 29 1.50 -2.02 -6.64
C TYR A 29 1.55 -3.15 -5.59
N SER A 30 0.44 -3.44 -4.91
CA SER A 30 0.40 -4.50 -3.90
C SER A 30 0.68 -5.89 -4.51
N LEU A 31 0.16 -6.17 -5.71
CA LEU A 31 0.37 -7.43 -6.42
C LEU A 31 1.82 -7.58 -6.90
N THR A 32 2.42 -6.53 -7.45
CA THR A 32 3.83 -6.53 -7.86
C THR A 32 4.76 -6.68 -6.66
N ALA A 33 4.47 -5.99 -5.55
CA ALA A 33 5.18 -6.14 -4.29
C ALA A 33 5.04 -7.55 -3.70
N LEU A 34 3.86 -8.17 -3.81
CA LEU A 34 3.61 -9.53 -3.35
C LEU A 34 4.41 -10.55 -4.15
N GLY A 35 4.47 -10.41 -5.48
CA GLY A 35 5.30 -11.25 -6.34
C GLY A 35 6.78 -11.14 -5.99
N ALA A 36 7.29 -9.91 -5.84
CA ALA A 36 8.67 -9.69 -5.43
C ALA A 36 8.96 -10.28 -4.03
N PHE A 37 8.03 -10.12 -3.08
CA PHE A 37 8.13 -10.70 -1.75
C PHE A 37 8.11 -12.23 -1.77
N ALA A 38 7.28 -12.86 -2.60
CA ALA A 38 7.22 -14.31 -2.72
C ALA A 38 8.54 -14.89 -3.28
N VAL A 39 9.13 -14.23 -4.27
CA VAL A 39 10.46 -14.60 -4.80
C VAL A 39 11.54 -14.42 -3.72
N GLU A 40 11.52 -13.30 -2.99
CA GLU A 40 12.46 -13.03 -1.89
C GLU A 40 12.33 -14.07 -0.75
N ALA A 41 11.10 -14.41 -0.37
CA ALA A 41 10.79 -15.42 0.63
C ALA A 41 11.27 -16.81 0.22
N TRP A 42 11.05 -17.18 -1.05
CA TRP A 42 11.51 -18.44 -1.62
C TRP A 42 13.03 -18.53 -1.64
N GLN A 43 13.72 -17.46 -2.04
CA GLN A 43 15.19 -17.41 -2.05
C GLN A 43 15.78 -17.51 -0.63
N ARG A 44 15.16 -16.86 0.36
CA ARG A 44 15.53 -17.01 1.78
C ARG A 44 15.36 -18.45 2.26
N ARG A 45 14.23 -19.11 1.92
CA ARG A 45 13.99 -20.51 2.29
C ARG A 45 14.95 -21.50 1.62
N ARG A 46 15.43 -21.19 0.40
CA ARG A 46 16.43 -22.02 -0.30
C ARG A 46 17.88 -21.75 0.10
N GLY A 47 18.14 -20.81 1.02
CA GLY A 47 19.50 -20.50 1.49
C GLY A 47 20.40 -19.78 0.48
N VAL A 48 19.87 -19.35 -0.67
CA VAL A 48 20.63 -18.66 -1.74
C VAL A 48 20.53 -17.13 -1.60
N HIS A 49 19.96 -16.63 -0.50
CA HIS A 49 19.70 -15.21 -0.35
C HIS A 49 20.98 -14.41 -0.11
N ARG A 50 21.49 -13.77 -1.15
CA ARG A 50 22.43 -12.65 -1.01
C ARG A 50 21.65 -11.43 -0.56
N SER A 51 21.76 -11.10 0.74
CA SER A 51 21.08 -9.93 1.30
C SER A 51 21.50 -8.67 0.54
N PRO A 52 20.55 -7.91 -0.05
CA PRO A 52 20.86 -6.68 -0.78
C PRO A 52 21.49 -5.60 0.12
N LEU A 53 21.34 -5.70 1.44
CA LEU A 53 22.02 -4.86 2.42
C LEU A 53 23.55 -5.05 2.39
N ILE A 54 24.03 -6.28 2.19
CA ILE A 54 25.46 -6.59 2.10
C ILE A 54 26.03 -6.02 0.78
N ALA A 55 25.27 -6.10 -0.32
CA ALA A 55 25.67 -5.54 -1.60
C ALA A 55 25.70 -4.00 -1.59
N HIS A 56 24.79 -3.35 -0.86
CA HIS A 56 24.79 -1.90 -0.70
C HIS A 56 25.94 -1.42 0.21
N ARG A 57 26.22 -2.13 1.31
CA ARG A 57 27.38 -1.85 2.18
C ARG A 57 28.70 -1.93 1.42
N HIS A 58 28.87 -2.94 0.56
CA HIS A 58 30.07 -3.08 -0.28
C HIS A 58 30.27 -1.94 -1.29
N ARG A 59 29.21 -1.19 -1.64
CA ARG A 59 29.31 -0.05 -2.56
C ARG A 59 29.51 1.29 -1.86
N THR A 60 28.99 1.48 -0.65
CA THR A 60 28.91 2.83 -0.06
C THR A 60 29.74 3.01 1.21
N GLY A 61 30.10 1.94 1.94
CA GLY A 61 30.91 2.05 3.17
C GLY A 61 30.24 2.80 4.34
N CYS A 62 28.94 3.05 4.25
CA CYS A 62 28.17 3.85 5.21
C CYS A 62 28.05 3.21 6.60
N GLY A 63 27.85 4.06 7.62
CA GLY A 63 27.57 3.67 9.01
C GLY A 63 26.16 3.07 9.20
N SER A 64 25.88 2.57 10.41
CA SER A 64 24.59 1.89 10.73
C SER A 64 23.37 2.80 10.47
N ASP A 65 23.49 4.09 10.80
CA ASP A 65 22.41 5.09 10.70
C ASP A 65 21.90 5.28 9.26
N ASP A 66 22.80 5.29 8.27
CA ASP A 66 22.44 5.40 6.85
C ASP A 66 21.68 4.15 6.36
N LEU A 67 22.02 2.98 6.92
CA LEU A 67 21.39 1.71 6.58
C LEU A 67 19.97 1.64 7.16
N GLU A 68 19.76 2.16 8.37
CA GLU A 68 18.44 2.33 8.96
C GLU A 68 17.58 3.29 8.12
N LEU A 69 18.14 4.43 7.70
CA LEU A 69 17.44 5.41 6.86
C LEU A 69 17.00 4.80 5.52
N TRP A 70 17.84 3.97 4.91
CA TRP A 70 17.51 3.26 3.67
C TRP A 70 16.36 2.25 3.87
N ILE A 71 16.38 1.50 4.97
CA ILE A 71 15.30 0.57 5.33
C ILE A 71 13.98 1.32 5.50
N MET A 72 14.00 2.48 6.18
CA MET A 72 12.80 3.29 6.38
C MET A 72 12.20 3.78 5.05
N LYS A 73 13.01 4.33 4.15
CA LYS A 73 12.57 4.79 2.81
C LYS A 73 11.97 3.66 1.99
N ARG A 74 12.53 2.45 2.08
CA ARG A 74 12.03 1.28 1.32
C ARG A 74 10.68 0.78 1.82
N LEU A 75 10.39 0.93 3.11
CA LEU A 75 9.13 0.50 3.72
C LEU A 75 8.02 1.56 3.63
N GLU A 76 8.38 2.80 3.35
CA GLU A 76 7.48 3.94 3.30
C GLU A 76 6.34 3.73 2.29
N TRP A 77 6.65 3.34 1.06
CA TRP A 77 5.64 3.08 0.03
C TRP A 77 4.62 2.00 0.43
N LEU A 78 5.08 0.91 1.05
CA LEU A 78 4.16 -0.14 1.54
C LEU A 78 3.27 0.37 2.67
N ARG A 79 3.82 1.21 3.56
CA ARG A 79 3.07 1.82 4.65
C ARG A 79 2.02 2.81 4.16
N VAL A 80 2.38 3.63 3.16
CA VAL A 80 1.46 4.57 2.52
C VAL A 80 0.30 3.80 1.93
N VAL A 81 0.56 2.81 1.07
CA VAL A 81 -0.50 2.02 0.42
C VAL A 81 -1.38 1.28 1.43
N ALA A 82 -0.79 0.66 2.45
CA ALA A 82 -1.54 -0.05 3.50
C ALA A 82 -2.51 0.84 4.28
N ARG A 83 -2.20 2.14 4.43
CA ARG A 83 -3.02 3.09 5.20
C ARG A 83 -3.96 3.92 4.33
N SER A 84 -3.52 4.32 3.14
CA SER A 84 -4.30 5.19 2.25
C SER A 84 -5.35 4.41 1.45
N ALA A 85 -5.07 3.17 1.05
CA ALA A 85 -6.02 2.39 0.24
C ALA A 85 -7.39 2.19 0.93
N PRO A 86 -7.50 1.80 2.21
CA PRO A 86 -8.80 1.70 2.89
C PRO A 86 -9.55 3.03 2.94
N MET A 87 -8.83 4.14 3.13
CA MET A 87 -9.42 5.48 3.15
C MET A 87 -9.96 5.86 1.77
N LEU A 88 -9.24 5.54 0.68
CA LEU A 88 -9.73 5.70 -0.68
C LEU A 88 -10.98 4.86 -0.95
N GLY A 89 -11.02 3.63 -0.43
CA GLY A 89 -12.22 2.77 -0.48
C GLY A 89 -13.43 3.42 0.19
N LEU A 90 -13.26 4.01 1.37
CA LEU A 90 -14.35 4.75 2.05
C LEU A 90 -14.83 5.95 1.22
N VAL A 91 -13.91 6.72 0.63
CA VAL A 91 -14.29 7.83 -0.26
C VAL A 91 -15.08 7.33 -1.47
N ALA A 92 -14.70 6.19 -2.04
CA ALA A 92 -15.38 5.59 -3.19
C ALA A 92 -16.83 5.18 -2.91
N THR A 93 -17.22 4.92 -1.65
CA THR A 93 -18.62 4.65 -1.30
C THR A 93 -19.41 5.90 -0.94
N MET A 94 -18.76 6.91 -0.38
CA MET A 94 -19.43 8.13 0.03
C MET A 94 -19.85 9.01 -1.16
N ILE A 95 -19.06 9.03 -2.25
CA ILE A 95 -19.38 9.84 -3.45
C ILE A 95 -20.69 9.40 -4.15
N PRO A 96 -20.90 8.10 -4.48
CA PRO A 96 -22.10 7.67 -5.19
C PRO A 96 -23.35 7.56 -4.30
N MET A 97 -23.26 7.78 -2.98
CA MET A 97 -24.42 7.65 -2.08
C MET A 97 -25.51 8.70 -2.35
N GLY A 98 -25.13 9.94 -2.68
CA GLY A 98 -26.09 10.98 -3.05
C GLY A 98 -27.00 10.57 -4.23
N PRO A 99 -26.46 10.16 -5.39
CA PRO A 99 -27.27 9.73 -6.52
C PRO A 99 -28.02 8.42 -6.24
N ALA A 100 -27.47 7.51 -5.42
CA ALA A 100 -28.18 6.30 -5.00
C ALA A 100 -29.44 6.62 -4.14
N LEU A 101 -29.34 7.58 -3.20
CA LEU A 101 -30.49 8.03 -2.40
C LEU A 101 -31.54 8.76 -3.27
N LEU A 102 -31.11 9.49 -4.30
CA LEU A 102 -32.03 10.11 -5.26
C LEU A 102 -32.74 9.07 -6.14
N ALA A 103 -32.06 7.99 -6.54
CA ALA A 103 -32.67 6.89 -7.27
C ALA A 103 -33.72 6.15 -6.42
N LEU A 104 -33.48 6.04 -5.10
CA LEU A 104 -34.44 5.47 -4.15
C LEU A 104 -35.75 6.27 -4.09
N THR A 105 -35.69 7.60 -4.06
CA THR A 105 -36.91 8.43 -4.05
C THR A 105 -37.70 8.33 -5.36
N ARG A 106 -37.06 7.86 -6.45
CA ARG A 106 -37.70 7.62 -7.75
C ARG A 106 -38.20 6.19 -7.93
N ASN A 107 -38.11 5.34 -6.90
CA ASN A 107 -38.45 3.92 -6.96
C ASN A 107 -37.66 3.15 -8.04
N ASP A 108 -36.46 3.62 -8.39
CA ASP A 108 -35.57 2.99 -9.38
C ASP A 108 -34.63 2.00 -8.69
N ALA A 109 -35.13 0.80 -8.43
CA ALA A 109 -34.35 -0.25 -7.76
C ALA A 109 -33.12 -0.70 -8.58
N GLN A 110 -33.17 -0.59 -9.92
CA GLN A 110 -32.08 -1.02 -10.80
C GLN A 110 -30.91 -0.04 -10.75
N GLY A 111 -31.19 1.28 -10.87
CA GLY A 111 -30.17 2.32 -10.77
C GLY A 111 -29.45 2.33 -9.42
N ILE A 112 -30.13 1.97 -8.33
CA ILE A 112 -29.51 1.82 -7.00
C ILE A 112 -28.51 0.67 -7.01
N GLY A 113 -28.90 -0.48 -7.54
CA GLY A 113 -28.06 -1.69 -7.58
C GLY A 113 -26.74 -1.48 -8.32
N GLU A 114 -26.78 -0.79 -9.46
CA GLU A 114 -25.59 -0.50 -10.27
C GLU A 114 -24.60 0.40 -9.53
N ASN A 115 -25.07 1.51 -8.97
CA ASN A 115 -24.22 2.44 -8.20
C ASN A 115 -23.59 1.76 -6.97
N LEU A 116 -24.37 0.91 -6.29
CA LEU A 116 -23.93 0.20 -5.11
C LEU A 116 -22.89 -0.88 -5.44
N THR A 117 -23.07 -1.59 -6.55
CA THR A 117 -22.14 -2.62 -7.02
C THR A 117 -20.76 -2.03 -7.31
N VAL A 118 -20.71 -0.89 -8.00
CA VAL A 118 -19.45 -0.19 -8.28
C VAL A 118 -18.77 0.28 -6.99
N ALA A 119 -19.54 0.88 -6.07
CA ALA A 119 -19.06 1.38 -4.79
C ALA A 119 -18.43 0.26 -3.93
N PHE A 120 -19.14 -0.86 -3.75
CA PHE A 120 -18.62 -1.98 -2.96
C PHE A 120 -17.44 -2.68 -3.61
N SER A 121 -17.45 -2.83 -4.93
CA SER A 121 -16.32 -3.41 -5.66
C SER A 121 -15.04 -2.60 -5.42
N ALA A 122 -15.12 -1.27 -5.46
CA ALA A 122 -13.98 -0.40 -5.18
C ALA A 122 -13.44 -0.59 -3.75
N VAL A 123 -14.31 -0.71 -2.74
CA VAL A 123 -13.91 -1.00 -1.35
C VAL A 123 -13.21 -2.34 -1.23
N ILE A 124 -13.77 -3.40 -1.82
CA ILE A 124 -13.20 -4.74 -1.75
C ILE A 124 -11.79 -4.72 -2.33
N LEU A 125 -11.61 -4.13 -3.52
CA LEU A 125 -10.29 -4.02 -4.15
C LEU A 125 -9.31 -3.19 -3.29
N ALA A 126 -9.77 -2.09 -2.71
CA ALA A 126 -8.96 -1.24 -1.85
C ALA A 126 -8.51 -1.96 -0.56
N LEU A 127 -9.40 -2.72 0.09
CA LEU A 127 -9.09 -3.50 1.29
C LEU A 127 -8.16 -4.67 0.98
N VAL A 128 -8.33 -5.33 -0.16
CA VAL A 128 -7.42 -6.38 -0.62
C VAL A 128 -6.01 -5.82 -0.83
N ALA A 129 -5.90 -4.69 -1.55
CA ALA A 129 -4.61 -4.02 -1.77
C ALA A 129 -3.94 -3.62 -0.45
N ALA A 130 -4.71 -3.04 0.48
CA ALA A 130 -4.23 -2.64 1.79
C ALA A 130 -3.75 -3.82 2.63
N SER A 131 -4.51 -4.91 2.64
CA SER A 131 -4.21 -6.13 3.40
C SER A 131 -2.92 -6.78 2.91
N ILE A 132 -2.74 -6.87 1.59
CA ILE A 132 -1.50 -7.37 0.97
C ILE A 132 -0.32 -6.48 1.34
N ALA A 133 -0.44 -5.17 1.17
CA ALA A 133 0.64 -4.22 1.49
C ALA A 133 1.02 -4.27 2.98
N PHE A 134 0.03 -4.35 3.88
CA PHE A 134 0.23 -4.46 5.32
C PHE A 134 0.92 -5.78 5.72
N PHE A 135 0.50 -6.89 5.11
CA PHE A 135 1.13 -8.18 5.31
C PHE A 135 2.61 -8.14 4.93
N ILE A 136 2.93 -7.67 3.73
CA ILE A 136 4.31 -7.58 3.26
C ILE A 136 5.13 -6.63 4.14
N LEU A 137 4.57 -5.48 4.54
CA LEU A 137 5.22 -4.52 5.43
C LEU A 137 5.65 -5.18 6.75
N THR A 138 4.78 -6.00 7.33
CA THR A 138 5.02 -6.68 8.61
C THR A 138 6.19 -7.66 8.52
N PHE A 139 6.19 -8.53 7.51
CA PHE A 139 7.26 -9.52 7.33
C PHE A 139 8.58 -8.87 6.90
N ARG A 140 8.54 -7.94 5.94
CA ARG A 140 9.74 -7.29 5.42
C ARG A 140 10.44 -6.43 6.46
N ARG A 141 9.67 -5.75 7.32
CA ARG A 141 10.22 -5.00 8.46
C ARG A 141 11.02 -5.91 9.38
N ARG A 142 10.47 -7.08 9.73
CA ARG A 142 11.14 -8.04 10.59
C ARG A 142 12.45 -8.52 9.98
N TRP A 143 12.45 -8.92 8.71
CA TRP A 143 13.65 -9.39 8.01
C TRP A 143 14.74 -8.33 7.89
N LEU A 144 14.40 -7.08 7.56
CA LEU A 144 15.39 -6.02 7.43
C LEU A 144 16.02 -5.64 8.78
N LEU A 145 15.26 -5.69 9.87
CA LEU A 145 15.78 -5.46 11.22
C LEU A 145 16.68 -6.61 11.70
N GLU A 146 16.34 -7.85 11.36
CA GLU A 146 17.21 -9.01 11.61
C GLU A 146 18.53 -8.89 10.85
N ASP A 147 18.48 -8.50 9.56
CA ASP A 147 19.67 -8.29 8.73
C ASP A 147 20.53 -7.12 9.26
N LEU A 148 19.93 -6.00 9.70
CA LEU A 148 20.65 -4.84 10.28
C LEU A 148 21.44 -5.25 11.53
N ARG A 149 20.80 -5.95 12.47
CA ARG A 149 21.44 -6.44 13.70
C ARG A 149 22.59 -7.40 13.44
N ALA A 150 22.48 -8.24 12.40
CA ALA A 150 23.57 -9.13 12.01
C ALA A 150 24.78 -8.34 11.50
N VAL A 151 24.56 -7.27 10.74
CA VAL A 151 25.62 -6.37 10.27
C VAL A 151 26.29 -5.63 11.44
N GLU A 152 25.50 -5.07 12.36
CA GLU A 152 26.03 -4.37 13.55
C GLU A 152 26.90 -5.28 14.43
N ARG A 153 26.47 -6.52 14.67
CA ARG A 153 27.27 -7.50 15.43
C ARG A 153 28.60 -7.80 14.74
N SER A 154 28.57 -8.06 13.44
CA SER A 154 29.81 -8.32 12.67
C SER A 154 30.79 -7.14 12.69
N LEU A 155 30.29 -5.91 12.80
CA LEU A 155 31.10 -4.70 12.93
C LEU A 155 31.73 -4.58 14.32
N ALA A 156 30.97 -4.85 15.37
CA ALA A 156 31.47 -4.85 16.74
C ALA A 156 32.58 -5.90 16.94
N ASP A 157 32.41 -7.10 16.38
CA ASP A 157 33.41 -8.17 16.46
C ASP A 157 34.70 -7.82 15.70
N ALA A 158 34.61 -7.11 14.57
CA ALA A 158 35.77 -6.67 13.79
C ALA A 158 36.53 -5.49 14.44
N GLY A 159 35.83 -4.61 15.16
CA GLY A 159 36.43 -3.48 15.88
C GLY A 159 37.09 -3.85 17.21
N GLY A 160 36.75 -4.99 17.80
CA GLY A 160 37.34 -5.48 19.05
C GLY A 160 38.59 -6.36 18.89
N ALA A 161 39.00 -6.67 17.66
CA ALA A 161 40.12 -7.56 17.35
C ALA A 161 41.41 -6.83 16.91
N GLY A 162 41.48 -5.50 17.08
CA GLY A 162 42.66 -4.67 16.80
C GLY A 162 43.06 -3.84 18.02
#